data_AF-A0A527TEV1-F1
#
_entry.id   AF-A0A527TEV1-F1
#
_cell.length_a   1.000
_cell.length_b   1.000
_cell.length_c   1.000
_cell.angle_alpha   90.00
_cell.angle_beta   90.00
_cell.angle_gamma   90.00
#
_symmetry.space_group_name_H-M   'P 1'
#
loop_
_entity.id
_entity.type
_entity.pdbx_description
1 polymer ?
#
loop_
_entity_poly.entity_id
_entity_poly.type
_entity_poly.pdbx_seq_one_letter_code
_entity_poly.pdbx_strand_id
1 'polypeptide(L)'
;MFNRFILIVVFVPLAIILIALAVANRGPVAFTLDPFHPGNPALTLNLPLFIFLFLALAIGMVVGSMATWVKQGRYRKLARQRGLEAENLRQAVSRAPAAPNGPALPKPTN
;
A
#
# COMPACT_ATOMS: atom_id res chain seq x y z
N MET A 1 3.33 12.11 -13.15
CA MET A 1 4.80 12.31 -13.22
C MET A 1 5.41 12.68 -11.86
N PHE A 2 4.77 13.56 -11.08
CA PHE A 2 5.23 13.98 -9.74
C PHE A 2 5.58 12.83 -8.77
N ASN A 3 4.76 11.78 -8.69
CA ASN A 3 5.04 10.63 -7.82
C ASN A 3 6.35 9.91 -8.19
N ARG A 4 6.69 9.83 -9.47
CA ARG A 4 7.95 9.23 -9.92
C ARG A 4 9.14 10.11 -9.56
N PHE A 5 8.97 11.43 -9.66
CA PHE A 5 9.99 12.40 -9.26
C PHE A 5 10.29 12.32 -7.77
N ILE A 6 9.26 12.33 -6.89
CA ILE A 6 9.44 12.17 -5.45
C ILE A 6 10.14 10.85 -5.13
N LEU A 7 9.72 9.76 -5.78
CA LEU A 7 10.32 8.45 -5.57
C LEU A 7 11.82 8.50 -5.89
N ILE A 8 12.21 9.06 -7.02
CA ILE A 8 13.63 9.20 -7.39
C ILE A 8 14.39 10.07 -6.38
N VAL A 9 13.84 11.24 -6.03
CA VAL A 9 14.48 12.19 -5.10
C VAL A 9 14.67 11.61 -3.70
N VAL A 10 13.81 10.68 -3.27
CA VAL A 10 13.94 10.03 -1.95
C VAL A 10 14.81 8.78 -2.03
N PHE A 11 14.56 7.89 -2.99
CA PHE A 11 15.21 6.58 -3.06
C PHE A 11 16.64 6.66 -3.56
N VAL A 12 16.99 7.59 -4.46
CA VAL A 12 18.36 7.70 -4.97
C VAL A 12 19.35 8.13 -3.88
N PRO A 13 19.11 9.21 -3.10
CA PRO A 13 19.99 9.56 -1.98
C PRO A 13 20.04 8.47 -0.92
N LEU A 14 18.89 7.85 -0.61
CA LEU A 14 18.85 6.73 0.33
C LEU A 14 19.73 5.56 -0.14
N ALA A 15 19.66 5.20 -1.42
CA ALA A 15 20.49 4.15 -2.00
C ALA A 15 21.98 4.50 -1.92
N ILE A 16 22.36 5.75 -2.21
CA ILE A 16 23.75 6.22 -2.09
C ILE A 16 24.24 6.05 -0.64
N ILE A 17 23.46 6.47 0.35
CA ILE A 17 23.80 6.32 1.78
C ILE A 17 23.98 4.85 2.15
N LEU A 18 23.06 3.98 1.72
CA LEU A 18 23.13 2.54 2.00
C LEU A 18 24.37 1.90 1.37
N ILE A 19 24.69 2.26 0.13
CA ILE A 19 25.90 1.77 -0.57
C ILE A 19 27.16 2.27 0.13
N ALA A 20 27.22 3.55 0.50
CA ALA A 20 28.37 4.13 1.20
C ALA A 20 28.60 3.43 2.55
N LEU A 21 27.53 3.21 3.32
CA LEU A 21 27.60 2.43 4.57
C LEU A 21 28.07 1.00 4.32
N ALA A 22 27.61 0.35 3.25
CA ALA A 22 28.02 -1.00 2.90
C ALA A 22 29.50 -1.11 2.54
N VAL A 23 30.01 -0.17 1.74
CA VAL A 23 31.42 -0.13 1.33
C VAL A 23 32.32 0.21 2.52
N ALA A 24 31.93 1.21 3.33
CA ALA A 24 32.67 1.61 4.51
C ALA A 24 32.71 0.52 5.58
N ASN A 25 31.62 -0.24 5.74
CA ASN A 25 31.47 -1.29 6.75
C ASN A 25 31.42 -2.68 6.10
N ARG A 26 32.35 -2.96 5.19
CA ARG A 26 32.49 -4.27 4.54
C ARG A 26 33.09 -5.35 5.45
N GLY A 27 33.67 -4.95 6.58
CA GLY A 27 34.23 -5.88 7.57
C GLY A 27 33.13 -6.71 8.24
N PRO A 28 33.41 -7.97 8.62
CA PRO A 28 32.48 -8.76 9.40
C PRO A 28 32.31 -8.14 10.80
N VAL A 29 31.06 -7.99 11.23
CA VAL A 29 30.72 -7.52 12.58
C VAL A 29 29.94 -8.62 13.28
N ALA A 30 30.33 -8.91 14.52
CA ALA A 30 29.61 -9.85 15.37
C ALA A 30 28.26 -9.24 15.77
N PHE A 31 27.18 -9.88 15.34
CA PHE A 31 25.83 -9.52 15.72
C PHE A 31 25.20 -10.69 16.47
N THR A 32 24.96 -10.51 17.77
CA THR A 32 24.36 -11.54 18.63
C THR A 32 22.84 -11.36 18.69
N LEU A 33 22.12 -12.38 18.24
CA LEU A 33 20.66 -12.49 18.24
C LEU A 33 20.12 -13.08 19.55
N ASP A 34 20.74 -12.76 20.68
CA ASP A 34 20.33 -13.21 22.02
C ASP A 34 20.27 -12.00 22.97
N PRO A 35 19.07 -11.52 23.33
CA PRO A 35 18.92 -10.38 24.23
C PRO A 35 19.20 -10.72 25.70
N PHE A 36 19.33 -12.00 26.06
CA PHE A 36 19.52 -12.46 27.44
C PHE A 36 20.93 -12.99 27.73
N HIS A 37 21.65 -13.46 26.70
CA HIS A 37 23.04 -13.91 26.81
C HIS A 37 23.93 -13.25 25.74
N PRO A 38 24.37 -12.01 25.96
CA PRO A 38 25.30 -11.35 25.06
C PRO A 38 26.62 -12.15 24.98
N GLY A 39 27.02 -12.52 23.76
CA GLY A 39 28.23 -13.31 23.51
C GLY A 39 28.01 -14.82 23.30
N ASN A 40 26.75 -15.30 23.28
CA ASN A 40 26.46 -16.71 22.95
C ASN A 40 26.92 -17.03 21.51
N PRO A 41 27.89 -17.94 21.31
CA PRO A 41 28.42 -18.25 19.97
C PRO A 41 27.39 -18.95 19.06
N ALA A 42 26.36 -19.58 19.62
CA ALA A 42 25.32 -20.26 18.84
C ALA A 42 24.37 -19.28 18.12
N LEU A 43 24.21 -18.06 18.64
CA LEU A 43 23.32 -17.02 18.09
C LEU A 43 24.09 -15.77 17.62
N THR A 44 25.41 -15.87 17.48
CA THR A 44 26.25 -14.77 16.99
C THR A 44 26.58 -14.98 15.52
N LEU A 45 26.11 -14.06 14.68
CA LEU A 45 26.37 -14.04 13.25
C LEU A 45 27.45 -13.00 12.94
N ASN A 46 28.52 -13.43 12.29
CA ASN A 46 29.60 -12.54 11.84
C ASN A 46 29.38 -12.19 10.38
N LEU A 47 28.62 -11.13 10.13
CA LEU A 47 28.30 -10.65 8.80
C LEU A 47 28.53 -9.14 8.71
N PRO A 48 28.85 -8.59 7.53
CA PRO A 48 28.89 -7.15 7.34
C PRO A 48 27.54 -6.48 7.66
N LEU A 49 27.59 -5.30 8.29
CA LEU A 49 26.39 -4.62 8.80
C LEU A 49 25.33 -4.32 7.73
N PHE A 50 25.76 -4.10 6.48
CA PHE A 50 24.82 -3.82 5.40
C PHE A 50 23.84 -4.97 5.14
N ILE A 51 24.24 -6.22 5.42
CA ILE A 51 23.36 -7.39 5.24
C ILE A 51 22.16 -7.27 6.20
N PHE A 52 22.42 -6.95 7.46
CA PHE A 52 21.36 -6.75 8.45
C PHE A 52 20.47 -5.56 8.10
N LEU A 53 21.05 -4.45 7.61
CA LEU A 53 20.29 -3.28 7.16
C LEU A 53 19.35 -3.61 5.99
N PHE A 54 19.84 -4.30 4.96
CA PHE A 54 19.01 -4.71 3.83
C PHE A 54 17.93 -5.71 4.24
N LEU A 55 18.24 -6.64 5.15
CA LEU A 55 17.26 -7.58 5.67
C LEU A 55 16.16 -6.87 6.46
N ALA A 56 16.52 -5.93 7.34
CA ALA A 56 15.57 -5.11 8.07
C ALA A 56 14.69 -4.28 7.13
N LEU A 57 15.28 -3.69 6.08
CA LEU A 57 14.54 -2.95 5.05
C LEU A 57 13.57 -3.86 4.28
N ALA A 58 14.01 -5.05 3.88
CA ALA A 58 13.18 -6.02 3.17
C ALA A 58 12.00 -6.48 4.03
N ILE A 59 12.25 -6.83 5.30
CA ILE A 59 11.20 -7.19 6.27
C ILE A 59 10.22 -6.02 6.44
N GLY A 60 10.73 -4.81 6.63
CA GLY A 60 9.90 -3.60 6.74
C GLY A 60 9.03 -3.37 5.51
N MET A 61 9.55 -3.59 4.30
CA MET A 61 8.80 -3.47 3.06
C MET A 61 7.69 -4.53 2.95
N VAL A 62 7.96 -5.78 3.33
CA VAL A 62 6.96 -6.85 3.35
C VAL A 62 5.84 -6.51 4.34
N VAL A 63 6.20 -6.15 5.58
CA VAL A 63 5.23 -5.78 6.62
C VAL A 63 4.40 -4.56 6.21
N GLY A 64 5.05 -3.52 5.67
CA GLY A 64 4.37 -2.32 5.18
C GLY A 64 3.42 -2.60 4.02
N SER A 65 3.81 -3.49 3.11
CA SER A 65 2.98 -3.92 1.97
C SER A 65 1.76 -4.72 2.45
N MET A 66 1.95 -5.65 3.40
CA MET A 66 0.87 -6.41 4.02
C MET A 66 -0.12 -5.48 4.75
N ALA A 67 0.38 -4.55 5.55
CA ALA A 67 -0.44 -3.58 6.26
C ALA A 67 -1.27 -2.71 5.28
N THR A 68 -0.64 -2.26 4.20
CA THR A 68 -1.32 -1.48 3.14
C THR A 68 -2.39 -2.31 2.44
N TRP A 69 -2.12 -3.58 2.11
CA TRP A 69 -3.09 -4.49 1.49
C TRP A 69 -4.31 -4.66 2.40
N VAL A 70 -4.11 -4.95 3.69
CA VAL A 70 -5.21 -5.13 4.64
C VAL A 70 -6.07 -3.87 4.73
N LYS A 71 -5.43 -2.69 4.85
CA LYS A 71 -6.13 -1.39 4.88
C LYS A 71 -6.92 -1.12 3.60
N GLN A 72 -6.35 -1.39 2.43
CA GLN A 72 -7.00 -1.21 1.13
C GLN A 72 -8.06 -2.28 0.82
N GLY A 73 -7.96 -3.45 1.45
CA GLY A 73 -8.87 -4.58 1.24
C GLY A 73 -10.33 -4.26 1.53
N ARG A 74 -10.60 -3.44 2.56
CA ARG A 74 -11.95 -2.99 2.91
C ARG A 74 -12.57 -2.13 1.80
N TYR A 75 -11.79 -1.23 1.21
CA TYR A 75 -12.26 -0.36 0.12
C TYR A 75 -12.56 -1.15 -1.15
N ARG A 76 -11.84 -2.25 -1.41
CA ARG A 76 -12.17 -3.14 -2.55
C ARG A 76 -13.54 -3.80 -2.39
N LYS A 77 -13.93 -4.20 -1.17
CA LYS A 77 -15.27 -4.74 -0.90
C LYS A 77 -16.35 -3.67 -1.04
N LEU A 78 -16.10 -2.48 -0.49
CA LEU A 78 -17.05 -1.37 -0.55
C LEU A 78 -17.28 -0.88 -1.99
N ALA A 79 -16.23 -0.79 -2.81
CA ALA A 79 -16.35 -0.42 -4.22
C ALA A 79 -17.25 -1.40 -5.00
N ARG A 80 -17.18 -2.71 -4.72
CA ARG A 80 -18.05 -3.71 -5.34
C ARG A 80 -19.51 -3.53 -4.93
N GLN A 81 -19.78 -3.35 -3.64
CA GLN A 81 -21.15 -3.14 -3.14
C GLN A 81 -21.78 -1.87 -3.73
N ARG A 82 -21.03 -0.76 -3.73
CA ARG A 82 -21.48 0.50 -4.34
C ARG A 82 -21.71 0.38 -5.84
N GLY A 83 -20.89 -0.41 -6.54
CA GLY A 83 -21.10 -0.70 -7.96
C GLY A 83 -22.41 -1.42 -8.23
N LEU A 84 -22.76 -2.42 -7.41
CA LEU A 84 -24.03 -3.16 -7.52
C LEU A 84 -25.23 -2.28 -7.18
N GLU A 85 -25.14 -1.45 -6.13
CA GLU A 85 -26.19 -0.47 -5.78
C GLU A 85 -26.43 0.52 -6.92
N ALA A 86 -25.35 1.08 -7.50
CA ALA A 86 -25.45 2.01 -8.62
C ALA A 86 -26.07 1.37 -9.87
N GLU A 87 -25.73 0.12 -10.16
CA GLU A 87 -26.29 -0.62 -11.29
C GLU A 87 -27.77 -0.93 -11.09
N ASN A 88 -28.17 -1.37 -9.89
CA ASN A 88 -29.57 -1.59 -9.55
C ASN A 88 -30.40 -0.30 -9.66
N LEU A 89 -29.87 0.83 -9.21
CA LEU A 89 -30.52 2.14 -9.36
C LEU A 89 -30.64 2.55 -10.84
N ARG A 90 -29.61 2.34 -11.66
CA ARG A 90 -29.66 2.59 -13.11
C ARG A 90 -30.72 1.73 -13.80
N GLN A 91 -30.81 0.46 -13.44
CA GLN A 91 -31.83 -0.46 -13.97
C GLN A 91 -33.24 -0.07 -13.52
N ALA A 92 -33.42 0.37 -12.27
CA ALA A 92 -34.70 0.84 -11.77
C ALA A 92 -35.17 2.11 -12.51
N VAL A 93 -34.28 3.06 -12.78
CA VAL A 93 -34.59 4.25 -13.61
C VAL A 93 -34.90 3.85 -15.06
N SER A 94 -34.20 2.86 -15.61
CA SER A 94 -34.41 2.40 -16.98
C SER A 94 -35.68 1.56 -17.16
N ARG A 95 -36.13 0.86 -16.10
CA ARG A 95 -37.39 0.10 -16.06
C ARG A 95 -38.59 0.92 -15.61
N ALA A 96 -38.38 2.12 -15.06
CA ALA A 96 -39.48 3.02 -14.76
C ALA A 96 -40.24 3.26 -16.06
N PRO A 97 -41.54 2.89 -16.12
CA PRO A 97 -42.33 3.15 -17.32
C PRO A 97 -42.28 4.65 -17.61
N ALA A 98 -42.25 5.03 -18.90
CA ALA A 98 -42.61 6.39 -19.28
C ALA A 98 -43.89 6.74 -18.51
N ALA A 99 -43.87 7.88 -17.81
CA ALA A 99 -44.93 8.30 -16.91
C ALA A 99 -46.28 7.92 -17.51
N PRO A 100 -47.17 7.22 -16.77
CA PRO A 100 -48.46 6.84 -17.32
C PRO A 100 -49.08 8.09 -17.91
N ASN A 101 -49.62 7.98 -19.12
CA ASN A 101 -50.37 9.03 -19.80
C ASN A 101 -51.56 9.42 -18.91
N GLY A 102 -51.30 10.21 -17.88
CA GLY A 102 -52.29 10.86 -17.05
C GLY A 102 -52.94 11.96 -17.88
N PRO A 103 -54.21 12.27 -17.62
CA PRO A 103 -54.97 13.22 -18.43
C PRO A 103 -54.17 14.52 -18.57
N ALA A 104 -53.98 14.95 -19.83
CA ALA A 104 -53.22 16.14 -20.16
C ALA A 104 -53.69 17.32 -19.29
N LEU A 105 -52.75 17.92 -18.55
CA LEU A 105 -53.00 19.14 -17.80
C LEU A 105 -53.63 20.19 -18.74
N PRO A 106 -54.75 20.81 -18.36
CA PRO A 106 -55.42 21.78 -19.22
C PRO A 106 -54.45 22.93 -19.51
N LYS A 107 -54.33 23.30 -20.78
CA LYS A 107 -53.49 24.41 -21.21
C LYS A 107 -54.00 25.69 -20.54
N PRO A 108 -53.11 26.53 -19.95
CA PRO A 108 -53.52 27.79 -19.38
C PRO A 108 -54.09 28.68 -20.50
N THR A 109 -55.36 29.02 -20.36
CA THR A 109 -56.07 29.98 -21.20
C THR A 109 -55.58 31.37 -20.84
N ASN A 110 -54.98 32.06 -21.81
CA ASN A 110 -54.89 33.53 -21.85
C ASN A 110 -55.91 34.04 -22.87
#